data_AF-A0A6M3KWI0-F1
#
_entry.id   AF-A0A6M3KWI0-F1
#
_cell.length_a   1.000
_cell.length_b   1.000
_cell.length_c   1.000
_cell.angle_alpha   90.00
_cell.angle_beta   90.00
_cell.angle_gamma   90.00
#
_symmetry.space_group_name_H-M   'P 1'
#
loop_
_entity.id
_entity.type
_entity.pdbx_description
1 polymer ?
#
loop_
_entity_poly.entity_id
_entity_poly.type
_entity_poly.pdbx_seq_one_letter_code
_entity_poly.pdbx_strand_id
1 'polypeptide(L)'
;MAEVKKKFTLYDSDPNVTEDSTFGATWRDTWSWQCPDHMKVLLQPGDEFSLKAYDSGDVEYVAPDALVEVLVRSAGGEVYERIYGPANYTSSADFQDHKKIRKLQLDHPILVKPRDKIVFRTYDSTGMDAASVANSYCRLVTTKIVEEK
;
A
#
# COMPACT_ATOMS: atom_id res chain seq x y z
N MET A 1 -1.14 21.08 23.29
CA MET A 1 -1.57 21.16 21.87
C MET A 1 -2.54 20.03 21.63
N ALA A 2 -3.66 20.28 20.95
CA ALA A 2 -4.67 19.25 20.70
C ALA A 2 -4.34 18.50 19.40
N GLU A 3 -4.47 17.16 19.42
CA GLU A 3 -4.37 16.35 18.21
C GLU A 3 -5.75 16.29 17.52
N VAL A 4 -5.79 16.64 16.23
CA VAL A 4 -7.03 16.56 15.44
C VAL A 4 -7.00 15.37 14.51
N LYS A 5 -8.02 14.52 14.62
CA LYS A 5 -8.25 13.36 13.75
C LYS A 5 -9.15 13.77 12.59
N LYS A 6 -8.70 13.56 11.35
CA LYS A 6 -9.47 13.85 10.13
C LYS A 6 -9.42 12.67 9.18
N LYS A 7 -10.50 12.46 8.44
CA LYS A 7 -10.50 11.51 7.31
C LYS A 7 -9.38 11.89 6.34
N PHE A 8 -8.65 10.88 5.90
CA PHE A 8 -7.53 10.97 4.98
C PHE A 8 -7.73 9.95 3.87
N THR A 9 -7.37 10.34 2.65
CA THR A 9 -7.32 9.41 1.53
C THR A 9 -6.01 9.62 0.83
N LEU A 10 -5.22 8.56 0.86
CA LEU A 10 -3.96 8.43 0.15
C LEU A 10 -4.27 7.90 -1.24
N TYR A 11 -3.65 8.51 -2.24
CA TYR A 11 -3.74 8.14 -3.65
C TYR A 11 -2.33 7.87 -4.16
N ASP A 12 -2.22 7.13 -5.26
CA ASP A 12 -0.99 6.90 -6.00
C ASP A 12 -0.30 8.20 -6.46
N SER A 13 -1.08 9.27 -6.71
CA SER A 13 -0.56 10.60 -7.07
C SER A 13 -0.01 11.43 -5.90
N ASP A 14 0.04 10.90 -4.67
CA ASP A 14 0.55 11.65 -3.51
C ASP A 14 2.07 11.88 -3.66
N PRO A 15 2.60 13.08 -3.39
CA PRO A 15 4.02 13.38 -3.62
C PRO A 15 4.99 12.59 -2.73
N ASN A 16 4.52 11.93 -1.67
CA ASN A 16 5.35 11.09 -0.81
C ASN A 16 5.36 9.61 -1.25
N VAL A 17 4.77 9.34 -2.41
CA VAL A 17 4.83 8.05 -3.07
C VAL A 17 6.18 7.86 -3.72
N THR A 18 6.72 6.66 -3.57
CA THR A 18 7.86 6.16 -4.33
C THR A 18 7.48 4.84 -4.96
N GLU A 19 7.67 4.75 -6.26
CA GLU A 19 7.59 3.52 -7.01
C GLU A 19 8.92 2.79 -6.88
N ASP A 20 8.86 1.50 -6.57
CA ASP A 20 10.05 0.65 -6.52
C ASP A 20 9.99 -0.31 -7.71
N SER A 21 11.04 -0.29 -8.54
CA SER A 21 11.15 -1.15 -9.72
C SER A 21 12.33 -2.11 -9.56
N THR A 22 12.08 -3.36 -9.17
CA THR A 22 13.11 -4.41 -9.22
C THR A 22 12.57 -5.72 -9.78
N PHE A 23 13.34 -6.33 -10.71
CA PHE A 23 12.98 -7.57 -11.38
C PHE A 23 13.41 -8.82 -10.59
N GLY A 24 12.55 -9.86 -10.60
CA GLY A 24 12.88 -11.24 -10.19
C GLY A 24 11.93 -11.85 -9.15
N ALA A 25 11.98 -13.18 -8.99
CA ALA A 25 11.05 -14.00 -8.20
C ALA A 25 11.22 -13.91 -6.65
N THR A 26 11.04 -12.72 -6.10
CA THR A 26 10.99 -12.45 -4.65
C THR A 26 9.90 -11.42 -4.36
N TRP A 27 9.47 -11.27 -3.11
CA TRP A 27 8.56 -10.18 -2.77
C TRP A 27 9.17 -8.82 -3.13
N ARG A 28 8.46 -8.05 -3.94
CA ARG A 28 8.87 -6.74 -4.44
C ARG A 28 8.02 -5.66 -3.83
N ASP A 29 8.66 -4.56 -3.50
CA ASP A 29 7.94 -3.33 -3.22
C ASP A 29 7.46 -2.82 -4.57
N THR A 30 6.15 -2.77 -4.73
CA THR A 30 5.52 -2.19 -5.91
C THR A 30 5.42 -0.69 -5.68
N TRP A 31 5.01 -0.30 -4.49
CA TRP A 31 4.73 1.07 -4.14
C TRP A 31 4.99 1.28 -2.67
N SER A 32 5.55 2.42 -2.30
CA SER A 32 5.63 2.84 -0.91
C SER A 32 5.20 4.29 -0.76
N TRP A 33 4.55 4.61 0.35
CA TRP A 33 4.28 5.99 0.74
C TRP A 33 4.90 6.28 2.08
N GLN A 34 5.67 7.36 2.13
CA GLN A 34 6.31 7.82 3.34
C GLN A 34 5.43 8.83 4.08
N CYS A 35 5.18 8.58 5.36
CA CYS A 35 4.43 9.50 6.19
C CYS A 35 5.21 10.81 6.38
N PRO A 36 4.63 11.98 6.05
CA PRO A 36 5.29 13.27 6.22
C PRO A 36 5.68 13.58 7.67
N ASP A 37 6.73 14.40 7.85
CA ASP A 37 7.31 14.77 9.16
C ASP A 37 6.31 15.39 10.15
N HIS A 38 5.24 16.02 9.66
CA HIS A 38 4.26 16.77 10.45
C HIS A 38 2.91 16.04 10.60
N MET A 39 2.86 14.75 10.27
CA MET A 39 1.62 13.97 10.27
C MET A 39 1.85 12.57 10.84
N LYS A 40 0.81 12.02 11.48
CA LYS A 40 0.70 10.59 11.76
C LYS A 40 -0.52 10.03 11.03
N VAL A 41 -0.50 8.75 10.70
CA VAL A 41 -1.66 8.05 10.15
C VAL A 41 -2.07 6.94 11.11
N LEU A 42 -3.35 6.86 11.42
CA LEU A 42 -3.93 5.81 12.26
C LEU A 42 -4.71 4.86 11.36
N LEU A 43 -4.12 3.70 11.10
CA LEU A 43 -4.76 2.59 10.41
C LEU A 43 -5.67 1.85 11.39
N GLN A 44 -6.91 1.64 11.01
CA GLN A 44 -7.91 1.01 11.87
C GLN A 44 -8.54 -0.22 11.21
N PRO A 45 -9.00 -1.20 12.02
CA PRO A 45 -9.86 -2.26 11.51
C PRO A 45 -11.04 -1.68 10.73
N GLY A 46 -11.21 -2.14 9.48
CA GLY A 46 -12.29 -1.66 8.62
C GLY A 46 -11.95 -0.47 7.72
N ASP A 47 -10.77 0.15 7.86
CA ASP A 47 -10.27 1.13 6.90
C ASP A 47 -10.21 0.53 5.49
N GLU A 48 -10.39 1.38 4.50
CA GLU A 48 -10.68 0.96 3.15
C GLU A 48 -9.46 1.06 2.25
N PHE A 49 -9.16 0.03 1.45
CA PHE A 49 -8.05 0.07 0.49
C PHE A 49 -8.39 -0.62 -0.83
N SER A 50 -7.73 -0.19 -1.89
CA SER A 50 -7.84 -0.74 -3.25
C SER A 50 -6.49 -0.63 -3.93
N LEU A 51 -6.13 -1.65 -4.71
CA LEU A 51 -4.86 -1.69 -5.44
C LEU A 51 -5.07 -2.39 -6.78
N LYS A 52 -4.75 -1.70 -7.87
CA LYS A 52 -4.62 -2.31 -9.20
C LYS A 52 -3.18 -2.15 -9.67
N ALA A 53 -2.48 -3.26 -9.84
CA ALA A 53 -1.14 -3.34 -10.38
C ALA A 53 -1.15 -3.69 -11.88
N TYR A 54 -0.27 -3.03 -12.64
CA TYR A 54 0.01 -3.32 -14.04
C TYR A 54 1.42 -3.91 -14.18
N ASP A 55 1.57 -4.81 -15.16
CA ASP A 55 2.85 -5.39 -15.58
C ASP A 55 3.39 -4.64 -16.80
N SER A 56 4.64 -4.92 -17.19
CA SER A 56 5.29 -4.20 -18.29
C SER A 56 4.49 -4.20 -19.59
N GLY A 57 4.46 -3.04 -20.24
CA GLY A 57 3.64 -2.81 -21.45
C GLY A 57 2.18 -2.44 -21.15
N ASP A 58 1.88 -2.04 -19.91
CA ASP A 58 0.56 -1.56 -19.45
C ASP A 58 -0.52 -2.63 -19.56
N VAL A 59 -0.09 -3.88 -19.48
CA VAL A 59 -0.98 -5.03 -19.42
C VAL A 59 -1.37 -5.27 -17.97
N GLU A 60 -2.64 -5.55 -17.76
CA GLU A 60 -3.11 -5.94 -16.43
C GLU A 60 -2.36 -7.18 -15.95
N TYR A 61 -1.85 -7.11 -14.72
CA TYR A 61 -1.04 -8.18 -14.17
C TYR A 61 -1.91 -9.41 -13.85
N VAL A 62 -1.55 -10.56 -14.45
CA VAL A 62 -2.37 -11.79 -14.46
C VAL A 62 -1.59 -13.07 -14.12
N ALA A 63 -0.50 -12.97 -13.37
CA ALA A 63 0.24 -14.17 -12.94
C ALA A 63 -0.62 -15.03 -11.97
N PRO A 64 -0.86 -16.33 -12.25
CA PRO A 64 -1.80 -17.17 -11.46
C PRO A 64 -1.41 -17.35 -9.98
N ASP A 65 -0.13 -17.25 -9.69
CA ASP A 65 0.48 -17.36 -8.37
C ASP A 65 0.81 -15.99 -7.75
N ALA A 66 0.36 -14.91 -8.38
CA ALA A 66 0.55 -13.56 -7.89
C ALA A 66 -0.01 -13.40 -6.48
N LEU A 67 0.82 -12.92 -5.56
CA LEU A 67 0.43 -12.56 -4.20
C LEU A 67 0.61 -11.05 -3.98
N VAL A 68 -0.21 -10.49 -3.10
CA VAL A 68 -0.09 -9.12 -2.61
C VAL A 68 -0.09 -9.10 -1.08
N GLU A 69 0.74 -8.25 -0.49
CA GLU A 69 0.68 -7.89 0.93
C GLU A 69 0.85 -6.38 1.11
N VAL A 70 0.41 -5.87 2.25
CA VAL A 70 0.65 -4.47 2.65
C VAL A 70 1.29 -4.47 4.03
N LEU A 71 2.39 -3.75 4.15
CA LEU A 71 3.24 -3.69 5.35
C LEU A 71 3.38 -2.26 5.84
N VAL A 72 3.75 -2.11 7.11
CA VAL A 72 4.30 -0.88 7.65
C VAL A 72 5.77 -1.08 8.00
N ARG A 73 6.61 -0.15 7.54
CA ARG A 73 8.04 -0.14 7.81
C ARG A 73 8.43 1.09 8.60
N SER A 74 9.38 0.92 9.50
CA SER A 74 10.00 2.04 10.21
C SER A 74 10.81 2.90 9.23
N ALA A 75 11.16 4.12 9.65
CA ALA A 75 12.09 4.96 8.90
C ALA A 75 13.44 4.28 8.58
N GLY A 76 13.85 3.29 9.38
CA GLY A 76 15.06 2.48 9.15
C GLY A 76 14.87 1.34 8.14
N GLY A 77 13.65 1.14 7.62
CA GLY A 77 13.32 0.09 6.66
C GLY A 77 12.88 -1.23 7.28
N GLU A 78 12.87 -1.35 8.60
CA GLU A 78 12.43 -2.57 9.28
C GLU A 78 10.91 -2.72 9.18
N VAL A 79 10.46 -3.89 8.72
CA VAL A 79 9.03 -4.26 8.77
C VAL A 79 8.67 -4.52 10.22
N TYR A 80 7.69 -3.79 10.74
CA TYR A 80 7.18 -4.05 12.09
C TYR A 80 5.72 -4.49 12.11
N GLU A 81 4.99 -4.35 11.01
CA GLU A 81 3.59 -4.77 10.96
C GLU A 81 3.16 -5.18 9.54
N ARG A 82 2.27 -6.19 9.45
CA ARG A 82 1.59 -6.56 8.20
C ARG A 82 0.11 -6.25 8.34
N ILE A 83 -0.38 -5.32 7.52
CA ILE A 83 -1.75 -4.79 7.63
C ILE A 83 -2.73 -5.44 6.66
N TYR A 84 -2.19 -6.19 5.69
CA TYR A 84 -2.98 -6.98 4.76
C TYR A 84 -2.14 -8.10 4.13
N GLY A 85 -2.79 -9.23 3.80
CA GLY A 85 -2.20 -10.32 3.02
C GLY A 85 -1.31 -11.27 3.85
N PRO A 86 -0.53 -12.15 3.19
CA PRO A 86 -0.48 -12.34 1.74
C PRO A 86 -1.82 -12.85 1.19
N ALA A 87 -2.27 -12.31 0.07
CA ALA A 87 -3.49 -12.72 -0.62
C ALA A 87 -3.23 -12.90 -2.11
N ASN A 88 -3.91 -13.83 -2.77
CA ASN A 88 -3.72 -14.07 -4.19
C ASN A 88 -4.38 -12.95 -5.02
N TYR A 89 -3.59 -12.24 -5.82
CA TYR A 89 -3.98 -11.05 -6.58
C TYR A 89 -4.86 -11.40 -7.80
N THR A 90 -4.53 -12.45 -8.54
CA THR A 90 -5.25 -12.89 -9.76
C THR A 90 -6.61 -13.51 -9.50
N SER A 91 -6.75 -14.24 -8.39
CA SER A 91 -8.02 -14.86 -7.99
C SER A 91 -9.03 -13.86 -7.45
N SER A 92 -8.60 -12.62 -7.18
CA SER A 92 -9.44 -11.59 -6.62
C SER A 92 -9.57 -10.42 -7.60
N ALA A 93 -10.61 -10.53 -8.45
CA ALA A 93 -11.16 -9.43 -9.27
C ALA A 93 -11.42 -8.13 -8.46
N ASP A 94 -11.30 -8.21 -7.14
CA ASP A 94 -11.48 -7.14 -6.19
C ASP A 94 -10.24 -6.26 -5.94
N PHE A 95 -9.06 -6.67 -6.41
CA PHE A 95 -7.89 -5.79 -6.55
C PHE A 95 -7.89 -5.13 -7.93
N GLN A 96 -8.18 -5.94 -8.94
CA GLN A 96 -8.24 -5.52 -10.34
C GLN A 96 -9.34 -4.48 -10.66
N ASP A 97 -10.40 -4.41 -9.84
CA ASP A 97 -11.48 -3.43 -9.96
C ASP A 97 -11.29 -2.25 -9.00
N HIS A 98 -10.92 -1.08 -9.54
CA HIS A 98 -10.77 0.16 -8.78
C HIS A 98 -12.06 0.66 -8.10
N LYS A 99 -13.22 0.08 -8.44
CA LYS A 99 -14.51 0.38 -7.80
C LYS A 99 -14.78 -0.49 -6.58
N LYS A 100 -14.00 -1.56 -6.38
CA LYS A 100 -14.17 -2.45 -5.23
C LYS A 100 -13.21 -2.06 -4.12
N ILE A 101 -13.78 -1.98 -2.91
CA ILE A 101 -13.09 -1.52 -1.73
C ILE A 101 -12.88 -2.71 -0.79
N ARG A 102 -11.64 -2.90 -0.35
CA ARG A 102 -11.27 -3.86 0.68
C ARG A 102 -11.18 -3.20 2.02
N LYS A 103 -11.40 -3.97 3.07
CA LYS A 103 -11.16 -3.54 4.43
C LYS A 103 -9.80 -4.08 4.88
N LEU A 104 -8.99 -3.24 5.51
CA LEU A 104 -7.78 -3.68 6.18
C LEU A 104 -8.14 -4.77 7.20
N GLN A 105 -7.37 -5.85 7.18
CA GLN A 105 -7.57 -7.01 8.05
C GLN A 105 -6.73 -6.83 9.31
N LEU A 106 -7.08 -5.81 10.09
CA LEU A 106 -6.40 -5.48 11.33
C LEU A 106 -7.17 -6.00 12.53
N ASP A 107 -6.46 -6.61 13.46
CA ASP A 107 -6.92 -7.04 14.77
C ASP A 107 -6.81 -5.90 15.81
N HIS A 108 -5.97 -4.89 15.54
CA HIS A 108 -5.84 -3.70 16.38
C HIS A 108 -5.42 -2.46 15.56
N PRO A 109 -5.67 -1.23 16.05
CA PRO A 109 -5.23 -0.01 15.37
C PRO A 109 -3.70 0.13 15.35
N ILE A 110 -3.16 0.63 14.24
CA ILE A 110 -1.73 0.82 14.05
C ILE A 110 -1.44 2.28 13.77
N LEU A 111 -0.47 2.84 14.50
CA LEU A 111 -0.03 4.21 14.32
C LEU A 111 1.23 4.25 13.45
N VAL A 112 1.06 4.73 12.21
CA VAL A 112 2.16 5.04 11.29
C VAL A 112 2.74 6.39 11.70
N LYS A 113 4.00 6.39 12.13
CA LYS A 113 4.69 7.56 12.65
C LYS A 113 5.28 8.40 11.52
N PRO A 114 5.69 9.65 11.79
CA PRO A 114 6.42 10.42 10.80
C PRO A 114 7.63 9.63 10.29
N ARG A 115 7.85 9.67 8.97
CA ARG A 115 8.89 8.94 8.21
C ARG A 115 8.74 7.44 8.07
N ASP A 116 7.79 6.81 8.78
CA ASP A 116 7.44 5.42 8.51
C ASP A 116 6.84 5.29 7.10
N LYS A 117 6.90 4.10 6.53
CA LYS A 117 6.35 3.81 5.20
C LYS A 117 5.20 2.83 5.28
N ILE A 118 4.15 3.07 4.49
CA ILE A 118 3.18 2.04 4.12
C ILE A 118 3.66 1.47 2.78
N VAL A 119 3.90 0.16 2.73
CA VAL A 119 4.52 -0.50 1.59
C VAL A 119 3.58 -1.56 1.04
N PHE A 120 3.28 -1.45 -0.25
CA PHE A 120 2.48 -2.42 -1.00
C PHE A 120 3.46 -3.29 -1.78
N ARG A 121 3.32 -4.60 -1.60
CA ARG A 121 4.24 -5.56 -2.18
C ARG A 121 3.51 -6.60 -3.00
N THR A 122 4.14 -7.00 -4.09
CA THR A 122 3.69 -8.10 -4.93
C THR A 122 4.75 -9.20 -5.00
N TYR A 123 4.32 -10.41 -5.29
CA TYR A 123 5.17 -11.56 -5.55
C TYR A 123 4.58 -12.39 -6.67
N ASP A 124 5.42 -12.88 -7.58
CA ASP A 124 5.12 -14.04 -8.42
C ASP A 124 6.41 -14.84 -8.70
N SER A 125 6.23 -16.08 -9.16
CA SER A 125 7.32 -16.99 -9.50
C SER A 125 8.02 -16.67 -10.82
N THR A 126 7.41 -15.86 -11.69
CA THR A 126 7.96 -15.48 -13.01
C THR A 126 8.85 -14.24 -12.97
N GLY A 127 8.80 -13.47 -11.89
CA GLY A 127 9.36 -12.14 -11.75
C GLY A 127 8.50 -11.08 -12.45
N MET A 128 7.68 -10.36 -11.67
CA MET A 128 6.98 -9.16 -12.14
C MET A 128 7.96 -8.15 -12.76
N ASP A 129 7.62 -7.66 -13.95
CA ASP A 129 8.34 -6.56 -14.57
C ASP A 129 7.67 -5.24 -14.16
N ALA A 130 8.13 -4.72 -13.02
CA ALA A 130 7.60 -3.52 -12.38
C ALA A 130 7.79 -2.21 -13.19
N ALA A 131 8.21 -2.27 -14.47
CA ALA A 131 8.38 -1.09 -15.32
C ALA A 131 7.08 -0.29 -15.57
N SER A 132 5.90 -0.88 -15.34
CA SER A 132 4.59 -0.23 -15.50
C SER A 132 3.89 0.10 -14.17
N VAL A 133 4.63 0.10 -13.04
CA VAL A 133 4.08 0.52 -11.74
C VAL A 133 3.49 1.94 -11.78
N ALA A 134 4.02 2.83 -12.63
CA ALA A 134 3.48 4.17 -12.85
C ALA A 134 2.01 4.21 -13.32
N ASN A 135 1.52 3.12 -13.92
CA ASN A 135 0.12 2.98 -14.33
C ASN A 135 -0.74 2.27 -13.28
N SER A 136 -0.14 1.83 -12.18
CA SER A 136 -0.83 1.17 -11.07
C SER A 136 -1.60 2.18 -10.22
N TYR A 137 -2.77 1.75 -9.75
CA TYR A 137 -3.64 2.54 -8.89
C TYR A 137 -3.53 2.03 -7.47
N CYS A 138 -3.37 2.93 -6.51
CA CYS A 138 -3.44 2.62 -5.08
C CYS A 138 -4.28 3.67 -4.37
N ARG A 139 -5.25 3.22 -3.57
CA ARG A 139 -6.03 4.09 -2.70
C ARG A 139 -6.16 3.49 -1.33
N LEU A 140 -5.89 4.30 -0.32
CA LEU A 140 -6.12 3.96 1.10
C LEU A 140 -6.92 5.08 1.76
N VAL A 141 -8.09 4.74 2.29
CA VAL A 141 -8.95 5.66 3.05
C VAL A 141 -8.81 5.30 4.54
N THR A 142 -8.33 6.25 5.31
CA THR A 142 -7.97 6.07 6.72
C THR A 142 -8.08 7.40 7.48
N THR A 143 -7.43 7.52 8.63
CA THR A 143 -7.43 8.72 9.47
C THR A 143 -6.03 9.31 9.57
N LYS A 144 -5.90 10.62 9.30
CA LYS A 144 -4.70 11.38 9.66
C LYS A 144 -4.85 12.08 10.99
N ILE A 145 -3.73 12.21 11.69
CA ILE A 145 -3.59 12.97 12.93
C ILE A 145 -2.59 14.09 12.67
N VAL A 146 -3.05 15.33 12.90
CA VAL A 146 -2.23 16.53 12.77
C VAL A 146 -2.30 17.33 14.07
N GLU A 147 -1.21 18.01 14.41
CA GLU A 147 -1.18 18.94 15.54
C GLU A 147 -1.86 20.26 15.13
N GLU A 148 -2.80 20.75 15.94
CA GLU A 148 -3.30 22.11 15.80
C GLU A 148 -2.23 23.11 16.24
N LYS A 149 -1.92 24.06 15.35
CA LYS A 149 -1.05 25.21 15.62
C LYS A 149 -1.74 26.23 16.51
#